data_AF-E6YK95-F1
#
_entry.id   AF-E6YK95-F1
#
_cell.length_a   1.000
_cell.length_b   1.000
_cell.length_c   1.000
_cell.angle_alpha   90.00
_cell.angle_beta   90.00
_cell.angle_gamma   90.00
#
_symmetry.space_group_name_H-M   'P 1'
#
loop_
_entity.id
_entity.type
_entity.pdbx_description
1 polymer ?
#
loop_
_entity_poly.entity_id
_entity_poly.type
_entity_poly.pdbx_seq_one_letter_code
_entity_poly.pdbx_strand_id
1 'polypeptide(L)'
;MLGSPEKMIDELRLQGFPSTFLKNELKELNTILPLRHLYERRAETMLLTDLRQYERALEKAVYVDLSDEQFGALVSFCYNIGITAFQNSTLLKKLNKGDYESVPIELQKWTKAGGKRLKGLVHRRAAEAGLWAKSAYVSSNY
;
A
#
# COMPACT_ATOMS: atom_id res chain seq x y z
N MET A 1 2.03 -7.07 15.82
CA MET A 1 3.13 -8.05 15.76
C MET A 1 2.69 -9.26 16.57
N LEU A 2 2.60 -10.45 15.96
CA LEU A 2 2.35 -11.68 16.73
C LEU A 2 3.50 -11.81 17.76
N GLY A 3 3.16 -12.05 19.03
CA GLY A 3 4.15 -12.28 20.08
C GLY A 3 5.02 -13.50 19.77
N SER A 4 6.16 -13.64 20.45
CA SER A 4 7.00 -14.82 20.25
C SER A 4 6.21 -16.10 20.55
N PRO A 5 6.48 -17.21 19.85
CA PRO A 5 5.77 -18.47 20.08
C PRO A 5 5.80 -18.91 21.55
N GLU A 6 6.84 -18.55 22.33
CA GLU A 6 6.84 -18.82 23.77
C GLU A 6 5.74 -18.07 24.53
N LYS A 7 5.47 -16.80 24.19
CA LYS A 7 4.40 -16.00 24.82
C LYS A 7 3.01 -16.59 24.57
N MET A 8 2.78 -17.07 23.35
CA MET A 8 1.50 -17.71 22.99
C MET A 8 1.31 -19.04 23.75
N ILE A 9 2.39 -19.80 23.92
CA ILE A 9 2.36 -21.04 24.72
C ILE A 9 2.14 -20.77 26.21
N ASP A 10 2.70 -19.67 26.75
CA ASP A 10 2.47 -19.27 28.13
C ASP A 10 1.01 -18.85 28.38
N GLU A 11 0.37 -18.16 27.44
CA GLU A 11 -1.07 -17.84 27.51
C GLU A 11 -1.94 -19.11 27.48
N LEU A 12 -1.65 -20.06 26.59
CA LEU A 12 -2.37 -21.34 26.53
C LEU A 12 -2.13 -22.18 27.79
N ARG A 13 -0.94 -22.10 28.39
CA ARG A 13 -0.67 -22.74 29.69
C ARG A 13 -1.55 -22.17 30.80
N LEU A 14 -1.73 -20.84 30.84
CA LEU A 14 -2.62 -20.18 31.81
C LEU A 14 -4.10 -20.55 31.62
N GLN A 15 -4.50 -20.92 30.41
CA GLN A 15 -5.85 -21.40 30.09
C GLN A 15 -6.07 -22.89 30.44
N GLY A 16 -5.04 -23.58 30.96
CA GLY A 16 -5.16 -24.96 31.45
C GLY A 16 -5.00 -26.05 30.38
N PHE A 17 -4.44 -25.73 29.21
CA PHE A 17 -4.21 -26.73 28.17
C PHE A 17 -3.16 -27.78 28.58
N PRO A 18 -3.31 -29.05 28.14
CA PRO A 18 -2.38 -30.12 28.50
C PRO A 18 -0.95 -29.88 28.01
N SER A 19 0.04 -30.32 28.78
CA SER A 19 1.46 -30.16 28.42
C SER A 19 1.86 -30.84 27.10
N THR A 20 1.18 -31.93 26.73
CA THR A 20 1.36 -32.62 25.44
C THR A 20 0.85 -31.78 24.28
N PHE A 21 -0.28 -31.10 24.45
CA PHE A 21 -0.84 -30.17 23.47
C PHE A 21 0.10 -28.97 23.25
N LEU A 22 0.57 -28.34 24.34
CA LEU A 22 1.49 -27.19 24.27
C LEU A 22 2.82 -27.53 23.58
N LYS A 23 3.36 -28.74 23.80
CA LYS A 23 4.59 -29.19 23.13
C LYS A 23 4.42 -29.37 21.63
N ASN A 24 3.28 -29.93 21.20
CA ASN A 24 2.96 -30.10 19.78
C ASN A 24 2.74 -28.74 19.12
N GLU A 25 1.97 -27.85 19.76
CA GLU A 25 1.70 -26.50 19.27
C GLU A 25 2.99 -25.67 19.14
N LEU A 26 3.88 -25.71 20.14
CA LEU A 26 5.17 -25.01 20.08
C LEU A 26 6.04 -25.53 18.92
N LYS A 27 6.02 -26.84 18.67
CA LYS A 27 6.76 -27.47 17.56
C LYS A 27 6.19 -27.06 16.21
N GLU A 28 4.88 -27.01 16.06
CA GLU A 28 4.22 -26.54 14.84
C GLU A 28 4.51 -25.06 14.59
N LEU A 29 4.35 -24.19 15.58
CA LEU A 29 4.61 -22.75 15.44
C LEU A 29 6.07 -22.47 15.11
N ASN A 30 7.02 -23.15 15.76
CA ASN A 30 8.45 -23.01 15.44
C ASN A 30 8.81 -23.51 14.03
N THR A 31 7.98 -24.37 13.44
CA THR A 31 8.14 -24.83 12.06
C THR A 31 7.52 -23.85 11.06
N ILE A 32 6.34 -23.31 11.38
CA ILE A 32 5.53 -22.51 10.45
C ILE A 32 5.92 -21.03 10.48
N LEU A 33 6.23 -20.46 11.64
CA LEU A 33 6.55 -19.03 11.78
C LEU A 33 7.76 -18.60 10.94
N PRO A 34 8.89 -19.33 10.92
CA PRO A 34 10.02 -18.98 10.05
C PRO A 34 9.65 -19.02 8.57
N LEU A 35 8.87 -20.03 8.14
CA LEU A 35 8.41 -20.16 6.76
C LEU A 35 7.47 -19.03 6.35
N ARG A 36 6.55 -18.66 7.24
CA ARG A 36 5.64 -17.52 7.04
C ARG A 36 6.44 -16.22 6.89
N HIS A 37 7.40 -15.95 7.76
CA HIS A 37 8.23 -14.76 7.66
C HIS A 37 9.07 -14.73 6.38
N LEU A 38 9.62 -15.87 5.94
CA LEU A 38 10.31 -15.96 4.65
C LEU A 38 9.36 -15.66 3.48
N TYR A 39 8.13 -16.16 3.54
CA TYR A 39 7.12 -15.91 2.52
C TYR A 39 6.67 -14.44 2.50
N GLU A 40 6.42 -13.83 3.68
CA GLU A 40 6.09 -12.41 3.83
C GLU A 40 7.20 -11.52 3.25
N ARG A 41 8.48 -11.78 3.61
CA ARG A 41 9.63 -11.04 3.06
C ARG A 41 9.77 -11.22 1.55
N ARG A 42 9.54 -12.43 1.05
CA ARG A 42 9.60 -12.71 -0.39
C ARG A 42 8.49 -11.99 -1.14
N ALA A 43 7.27 -12.00 -0.62
CA ALA A 43 6.13 -11.26 -1.17
C ALA A 43 6.39 -9.75 -1.16
N GLU A 44 6.96 -9.21 -0.09
CA GLU A 44 7.36 -7.80 0.00
C GLU A 44 8.44 -7.46 -1.03
N THR A 45 9.47 -8.30 -1.17
CA THR A 45 10.54 -8.09 -2.16
C THR A 45 10.01 -8.11 -3.59
N MET A 46 9.10 -9.04 -3.88
CA MET A 46 8.44 -9.13 -5.19
C MET A 46 7.57 -7.89 -5.43
N LEU A 47 6.80 -7.45 -4.44
CA LEU A 47 6.00 -6.23 -4.52
C LEU A 47 6.88 -5.01 -4.78
N LEU A 48 7.98 -4.84 -4.04
CA LEU A 48 8.91 -3.72 -4.25
C LEU A 48 9.55 -3.77 -5.64
N THR A 49 9.89 -4.96 -6.12
CA THR A 49 10.41 -5.15 -7.48
C THR A 49 9.37 -4.77 -8.53
N ASP A 50 8.12 -5.16 -8.32
CA ASP A 50 7.01 -4.83 -9.20
C ASP A 50 6.65 -3.34 -9.18
N LEU A 51 6.87 -2.64 -8.04
CA LEU A 51 6.61 -1.21 -7.92
C LEU A 51 7.61 -0.35 -8.69
N ARG A 52 8.87 -0.79 -8.83
CA ARG A 52 9.94 -0.03 -9.50
C ARG A 52 9.60 0.42 -10.91
N GLN A 53 8.85 -0.37 -11.68
CA GLN A 53 8.46 0.04 -13.03
C GLN A 53 7.48 1.23 -13.02
N TYR A 54 6.61 1.31 -12.00
CA TYR A 54 5.66 2.40 -11.85
C TYR A 54 6.36 3.65 -11.33
N GLU A 55 7.26 3.52 -10.36
CA GLU A 55 8.12 4.61 -9.89
C GLU A 55 8.89 5.24 -11.05
N ARG A 56 9.60 4.44 -11.86
CA ARG A 56 10.32 4.90 -13.05
C ARG A 56 9.42 5.54 -14.10
N ALA A 57 8.19 5.05 -14.23
CA ALA A 57 7.23 5.65 -15.16
C ALA A 57 6.79 7.04 -14.67
N LEU A 58 6.65 7.22 -13.36
CA LEU A 58 6.33 8.51 -12.75
C LEU A 58 7.49 9.49 -12.84
N GLU A 59 8.71 9.07 -12.50
CA GLU A 59 9.94 9.89 -12.60
C GLU A 59 10.13 10.49 -14.00
N LYS A 60 9.72 9.77 -15.04
CA LYS A 60 9.81 10.23 -16.44
C LYS A 60 8.64 11.10 -16.88
N ALA A 61 7.49 10.98 -16.23
CA ALA A 61 6.23 11.54 -16.69
C ALA A 61 5.77 12.74 -15.87
N VAL A 62 6.19 12.86 -14.61
CA VAL A 62 5.89 13.99 -13.72
C VAL A 62 7.04 15.00 -13.81
N TYR A 63 6.70 16.27 -14.06
CA TYR A 63 7.70 17.35 -14.27
C TYR A 63 7.69 18.40 -13.17
N VAL A 64 6.89 18.19 -12.12
CA VAL A 64 6.75 19.10 -10.99
C VAL A 64 7.21 18.39 -9.73
N ASP A 65 7.70 19.16 -8.75
CA ASP A 65 8.18 18.60 -7.49
C ASP A 65 7.03 17.97 -6.70
N LEU A 66 7.29 16.80 -6.13
CA LEU A 66 6.34 16.07 -5.28
C LEU A 66 6.98 15.78 -3.93
N SER A 67 6.20 15.87 -2.86
CA SER A 67 6.55 15.22 -1.58
C SER A 67 6.48 13.69 -1.69
N ASP A 68 7.09 12.99 -0.74
CA ASP A 68 7.05 11.52 -0.64
C ASP A 68 5.61 10.99 -0.58
N GLU A 69 4.70 11.64 0.14
CA GLU A 69 3.30 11.23 0.23
C GLU A 69 2.58 11.36 -1.12
N GLN A 70 2.81 12.47 -1.83
CA GLN A 70 2.24 12.70 -3.15
C GLN A 70 2.78 11.68 -4.16
N PHE A 71 4.09 11.42 -4.14
CA PHE A 71 4.71 10.41 -4.99
C PHE A 71 4.13 9.02 -4.71
N GLY A 72 4.06 8.62 -3.43
CA GLY A 72 3.48 7.34 -3.01
C GLY A 72 2.00 7.19 -3.41
N ALA A 73 1.21 8.26 -3.33
CA ALA A 73 -0.18 8.26 -3.79
C ALA A 73 -0.28 7.99 -5.31
N LEU A 74 0.57 8.63 -6.11
CA LEU A 74 0.60 8.42 -7.56
C LEU A 74 1.14 7.03 -7.95
N VAL A 75 2.13 6.50 -7.22
CA VAL A 75 2.63 5.13 -7.44
C VAL A 75 1.49 4.12 -7.22
N SER A 76 0.76 4.24 -6.11
CA SER A 76 -0.40 3.37 -5.82
C SER A 76 -1.50 3.48 -6.88
N PHE A 77 -1.76 4.70 -7.37
CA PHE A 77 -2.70 4.94 -8.45
C PHE A 77 -2.24 4.28 -9.75
N CYS A 78 -1.01 4.56 -10.18
CA CYS A 78 -0.41 4.06 -11.41
C CYS A 78 -0.34 2.52 -11.43
N TYR A 79 0.00 1.92 -10.28
CA TYR A 79 -0.08 0.47 -10.09
C TYR A 79 -1.49 -0.07 -10.38
N ASN A 80 -2.53 0.63 -9.91
CA ASN A 80 -3.90 0.17 -10.04
C ASN A 80 -4.50 0.35 -11.44
N ILE A 81 -4.18 1.43 -12.15
CA ILE A 81 -4.75 1.71 -13.48
C ILE A 81 -3.82 1.36 -14.64
N GLY A 82 -2.56 1.10 -14.35
CA GLY A 82 -1.51 0.84 -15.34
C GLY A 82 -0.82 2.12 -15.85
N ILE A 83 0.43 1.95 -16.27
CA ILE A 83 1.32 3.04 -16.72
C ILE A 83 0.71 3.82 -17.90
N THR A 84 0.21 3.13 -18.91
CA THR A 84 -0.36 3.78 -20.11
C THR A 84 -1.58 4.64 -19.77
N ALA A 85 -2.45 4.18 -18.88
CA ALA A 85 -3.61 4.94 -18.46
C ALA A 85 -3.20 6.18 -17.64
N PHE A 86 -2.21 6.03 -16.74
CA PHE A 86 -1.65 7.12 -15.97
C PHE A 86 -1.03 8.21 -16.86
N GLN A 87 -0.15 7.82 -17.79
CA GLN A 87 0.56 8.74 -18.69
C GLN A 87 -0.39 9.55 -19.60
N ASN A 88 -1.53 8.98 -19.98
CA ASN A 88 -2.53 9.65 -20.81
C ASN A 88 -3.61 10.39 -20.01
N SER A 89 -3.58 10.31 -18.67
CA SER A 89 -4.63 10.82 -17.82
C SER A 89 -4.71 12.36 -17.82
N THR A 90 -5.93 12.88 -17.66
CA THR A 90 -6.14 14.31 -17.36
C THR A 90 -5.49 14.73 -16.05
N LEU A 91 -5.41 13.81 -15.08
CA LEU A 91 -4.72 14.01 -13.82
C LEU A 91 -3.26 14.44 -14.05
N LEU A 92 -2.49 13.63 -14.78
CA LEU A 92 -1.08 13.94 -15.03
C LEU A 92 -0.91 15.26 -15.80
N LYS A 93 -1.76 15.49 -16.81
CA LYS A 93 -1.74 16.73 -17.59
C LYS A 93 -1.98 17.98 -16.75
N LYS A 94 -2.86 17.90 -15.75
CA LYS A 94 -3.13 19.02 -14.83
C LYS A 94 -2.00 19.18 -13.82
N LEU A 95 -1.54 18.07 -13.23
CA LEU A 95 -0.42 18.08 -12.28
C LEU A 95 0.83 18.71 -12.89
N ASN A 96 1.21 18.33 -14.11
CA ASN A 96 2.37 18.90 -14.80
C ASN A 96 2.22 20.38 -15.20
N LYS A 97 1.02 20.96 -15.04
CA LYS A 97 0.78 22.41 -15.15
C LYS A 97 0.84 23.12 -13.79
N GLY A 98 1.21 22.41 -12.73
CA GLY A 98 1.22 22.91 -11.36
C GLY A 98 -0.15 22.91 -10.66
N ASP A 99 -1.17 22.24 -11.22
CA ASP A 99 -2.50 22.17 -10.61
C ASP A 99 -2.59 20.97 -9.64
N TYR A 100 -1.91 21.10 -8.50
CA TYR A 100 -1.88 20.10 -7.43
C TYR A 100 -3.26 19.88 -6.79
N GLU A 101 -4.04 20.96 -6.64
CA GLU A 101 -5.36 20.94 -6.01
C GLU A 101 -6.38 20.11 -6.79
N SER A 102 -6.22 19.99 -8.11
CA SER A 102 -7.10 19.15 -8.93
C SER A 102 -6.91 17.66 -8.73
N VAL A 103 -5.75 17.20 -8.22
CA VAL A 103 -5.38 15.78 -8.19
C VAL A 103 -6.39 14.92 -7.43
N PRO A 104 -6.84 15.27 -6.20
CA PRO A 104 -7.87 14.51 -5.48
C PRO A 104 -9.17 14.31 -6.29
N ILE A 105 -9.62 15.34 -7.00
CA ILE A 105 -10.84 15.30 -7.80
C ILE A 105 -10.64 14.40 -9.04
N GLU A 106 -9.47 14.51 -9.69
CA GLU A 106 -9.14 13.67 -10.84
C GLU A 106 -9.00 12.18 -10.45
N LEU A 107 -8.48 11.86 -9.26
CA LEU A 107 -8.42 10.49 -8.74
C LEU A 107 -9.83 9.88 -8.65
N GLN A 108 -10.81 10.62 -8.15
CA GLN A 108 -12.19 10.13 -7.96
C GLN A 108 -12.92 9.76 -9.26
N LYS A 109 -12.42 10.20 -10.42
CA LYS A 109 -12.96 9.80 -11.72
C LYS A 109 -12.65 8.34 -12.06
N TRP A 110 -11.60 7.77 -11.46
CA TRP A 110 -11.15 6.39 -11.69
C TRP A 110 -11.78 5.40 -10.72
N THR A 111 -13.12 5.38 -10.66
CA THR A 111 -13.91 4.55 -9.73
C THR A 111 -14.77 3.50 -10.41
N LYS A 112 -14.61 3.31 -11.72
CA LYS A 112 -15.42 2.39 -12.52
C LYS A 112 -14.55 1.28 -13.12
N ALA A 113 -15.12 0.08 -13.24
CA ALA A 113 -14.60 -1.01 -14.06
C ALA A 113 -15.78 -1.72 -14.75
N GLY A 114 -15.61 -2.13 -16.01
CA GLY A 114 -16.71 -2.70 -16.80
C GLY A 114 -17.94 -1.78 -16.89
N GLY A 115 -17.74 -0.46 -16.93
CA GLY A 115 -18.80 0.55 -16.96
C GLY A 115 -19.52 0.80 -15.63
N LYS A 116 -19.28 -0.02 -14.60
CA LYS A 116 -19.94 0.09 -13.29
C LYS A 116 -19.03 0.71 -12.24
N ARG A 117 -19.60 1.57 -11.39
CA ARG A 117 -18.86 2.14 -10.25
C ARG A 117 -18.67 1.08 -9.18
N LEU A 118 -17.43 0.90 -8.71
CA LEU A 118 -17.07 -0.11 -7.72
C LEU A 118 -16.72 0.54 -6.38
N LYS A 119 -17.38 0.12 -5.29
CA LYS A 119 -17.14 0.64 -3.94
C LYS A 119 -15.67 0.51 -3.52
N GLY A 120 -15.02 -0.60 -3.86
CA GLY A 120 -13.59 -0.81 -3.56
C GLY A 120 -12.69 0.23 -4.22
N LEU A 121 -12.97 0.59 -5.48
CA LEU A 121 -12.20 1.64 -6.17
C LEU A 121 -12.46 3.00 -5.54
N VAL A 122 -13.70 3.31 -5.16
CA VAL A 122 -14.04 4.57 -4.46
C VAL A 122 -13.23 4.71 -3.17
N HIS A 123 -13.23 3.68 -2.32
CA HIS A 123 -12.45 3.71 -1.08
C HIS A 123 -10.95 3.84 -1.35
N ARG A 124 -10.44 3.15 -2.38
CA ARG A 124 -9.04 3.27 -2.78
C ARG A 124 -8.66 4.68 -3.24
N ARG A 125 -9.48 5.31 -4.10
CA ARG A 125 -9.25 6.70 -4.55
C ARG A 125 -9.31 7.68 -3.37
N ALA A 126 -10.20 7.46 -2.41
CA ALA A 126 -10.29 8.29 -1.21
C ALA A 126 -9.04 8.16 -0.32
N ALA A 127 -8.49 6.95 -0.16
CA ALA A 127 -7.26 6.72 0.59
C ALA A 127 -6.05 7.37 -0.07
N GLU A 128 -5.90 7.25 -1.40
CA GLU A 128 -4.82 7.89 -2.15
C GLU A 128 -4.94 9.43 -2.11
N ALA A 129 -6.15 9.98 -2.23
CA ALA A 129 -6.39 11.41 -2.04
C ALA A 129 -6.07 11.87 -0.61
N GLY A 130 -6.38 11.04 0.39
CA GLY A 130 -6.02 11.30 1.78
C GLY A 130 -4.51 11.30 2.00
N LEU A 131 -3.77 10.39 1.36
CA LEU A 131 -2.31 10.38 1.39
C LEU A 131 -1.74 11.63 0.70
N TRP A 132 -2.24 11.98 -0.48
CA TRP A 132 -1.86 13.19 -1.21
C TRP A 132 -1.99 14.45 -0.33
N ALA A 133 -3.09 14.57 0.40
CA ALA A 133 -3.36 15.71 1.28
C ALA A 133 -2.49 15.75 2.55
N LYS A 134 -1.86 14.65 2.96
CA LYS A 134 -0.94 14.67 4.13
C LYS A 134 0.28 15.54 3.88
N SER A 135 0.74 15.64 2.63
CA SER A 135 1.80 16.57 2.21
C SER A 135 1.46 18.02 2.55
N ALA A 136 0.20 18.42 2.34
CA ALA A 136 -0.27 19.78 2.63
C ALA A 136 -0.18 20.15 4.12
N TYR A 137 -0.15 19.16 5.03
CA TYR A 137 0.00 19.39 6.46
C TYR A 137 1.47 19.53 6.91
N VAL A 138 2.44 19.02 6.14
CA VAL A 138 3.86 19.06 6.52
C VAL A 138 4.59 20.25 5.88
N SER A 139 4.07 20.82 4.79
CA SER A 139 4.64 22.01 4.14
C SER A 139 4.17 23.36 4.71
N SER A 140 3.47 23.38 5.85
CA SER A 140 3.27 24.62 6.62
C SER A 140 4.48 24.82 7.55
N ASN A 141 5.61 25.23 6.98
CA ASN A 141 6.69 25.82 7.75
C ASN A 141 6.79 27.32 7.42
N TYR A 142 6.59 28.11 8.47
CA TYR A 142 7.01 29.49 8.65
C TYR A 142 8.46 29.75 8.20
#